data_AF-K2G3Z5-F1
#
_entry.id   AF-K2G3Z5-F1
#
_cell.length_a   1.000
_cell.length_b   1.000
_cell.length_c   1.000
_cell.angle_alpha   90.00
_cell.angle_beta   90.00
_cell.angle_gamma   90.00
#
_symmetry.space_group_name_H-M   'P 1'
#
loop_
_entity.id
_entity.type
_entity.pdbx_description
1 polymer ?
#
loop_
_entity_poly.entity_id
_entity_poly.type
_entity_poly.pdbx_seq_one_letter_code
_entity_poly.pdbx_strand_id
1 'polypeptide(L)'
;RLGLQVREGDTVGRRSGNEFGFVMANLNHERDAIALAQRMLEAIAVPFVIDAQAMVITASIGISVAPKDGNSGPALLKSADAALLRAKQAGRNTFRFYSSDMDADAARRLGLESELRNALQRDEMMVFYQPQVSLDSGQMIGMEALLRWNNAKFGSVSPAEFIPIAEESGLIIPIGEWVFRTACMQTRQWLDLGLMPLRVAVNLSARQFRQPNLLTVMRDVLAESGLPANALEIEITESAFIDDVDQAVAICRDLKRIGVKLSLDDFGTGYSSLAYVSRFPFDKLKIDQSFVRDIIENPVNAAIATAAIVMARSLNLMVLAEGVETEAQVSFLRSRRCDAMQGYLFSRPLSAEAFAPLLLGNTHLSIFDQPRENAKTLLLLDDEPNILTSLTRLLRREGYTIMAATSSTQAFEMLARQPAQVVISDQRMPDMSGTEFLSRIRQLYPNTIRMVLTGYTDLESITGAINRGAIYKFLTKPWDDDQLREQIREAFRMAKDLQGAVRPDSAERP
;
A
#
# COMPACT_ATOMS: atom_id res chain seq x y z
N ARG A 1 9.78 -24.86 -24.90
CA ARG A 1 8.47 -24.16 -25.02
C ARG A 1 8.52 -22.99 -26.00
N LEU A 2 9.48 -22.07 -25.87
CA LEU A 2 9.60 -20.90 -26.74
C LEU A 2 9.70 -21.23 -28.23
N GLY A 3 10.47 -22.25 -28.61
CA GLY A 3 10.56 -22.73 -29.99
C GLY A 3 9.26 -23.33 -30.58
N LEU A 4 8.23 -23.58 -29.77
CA LEU A 4 6.92 -24.03 -30.26
C LEU A 4 6.00 -22.85 -30.63
N GLN A 5 6.38 -21.62 -30.27
CA GLN A 5 5.59 -20.41 -30.50
C GLN A 5 5.99 -19.67 -31.79
N VAL A 6 7.14 -20.05 -32.37
CA VAL A 6 7.72 -19.38 -33.53
C VAL A 6 7.26 -20.03 -34.83
N ARG A 7 7.13 -19.22 -35.89
CA ARG A 7 6.73 -19.67 -37.23
C ARG A 7 7.96 -20.10 -38.03
N GLU A 8 7.73 -20.74 -39.16
CA GLU A 8 8.78 -20.90 -40.17
C GLU A 8 9.23 -19.50 -40.67
N GLY A 9 10.54 -19.22 -40.55
CA GLY A 9 11.14 -17.91 -40.85
C GLY A 9 11.42 -17.02 -39.64
N ASP A 10 10.83 -17.31 -38.48
CA ASP A 10 11.18 -16.65 -37.22
C ASP A 10 12.41 -17.31 -36.58
N THR A 11 13.16 -16.56 -35.76
CA THR A 11 14.33 -17.07 -35.03
C THR A 11 14.16 -16.89 -33.52
N VAL A 12 14.49 -17.93 -32.75
CA VAL A 12 14.62 -17.88 -31.30
C VAL A 12 16.02 -18.34 -30.90
N GLY A 13 16.64 -17.63 -29.97
CA GLY A 13 17.95 -17.99 -29.42
C GLY A 13 18.08 -17.66 -27.94
N ARG A 14 19.05 -18.28 -27.28
CA ARG A 14 19.48 -17.89 -25.93
C ARG A 14 20.68 -16.96 -26.07
N ARG A 15 20.59 -15.74 -25.53
CA ARG A 15 21.70 -14.76 -25.58
C ARG A 15 22.73 -15.06 -24.50
N SER A 16 22.28 -15.09 -23.25
CA SER A 16 23.11 -15.31 -22.06
C SER A 16 22.21 -15.76 -20.91
N GLY A 17 22.73 -16.42 -19.86
CA GLY A 17 22.01 -16.63 -18.59
C GLY A 17 20.53 -17.00 -18.74
N ASN A 18 19.65 -16.16 -18.21
CA ASN A 18 18.18 -16.26 -18.30
C ASN A 18 17.57 -15.40 -19.43
N GLU A 19 18.38 -14.94 -20.38
CA GLU A 19 17.98 -14.05 -21.47
C GLU A 19 17.83 -14.80 -22.80
N PHE A 20 16.66 -14.61 -23.43
CA PHE A 20 16.31 -15.17 -24.72
C PHE A 20 16.03 -14.04 -25.72
N GLY A 21 16.46 -14.21 -26.95
CA GLY A 21 16.22 -13.29 -28.07
C GLY A 21 15.27 -13.91 -29.09
N PHE A 22 14.42 -13.08 -29.67
CA PHE A 22 13.47 -13.46 -30.71
C PHE A 22 13.54 -12.47 -31.86
N VAL A 23 13.53 -13.00 -33.09
CA VAL A 23 13.45 -12.20 -34.31
C VAL A 23 12.24 -12.71 -35.09
N MET A 24 11.23 -11.84 -35.22
CA MET A 24 10.10 -12.08 -36.10
C MET A 24 10.40 -11.45 -37.46
N ALA A 25 10.40 -12.27 -38.52
CA ALA A 25 10.57 -11.78 -39.88
C ALA A 25 9.21 -11.45 -40.51
N ASN A 26 9.18 -10.52 -41.47
CA ASN A 26 7.98 -10.18 -42.25
C ASN A 26 6.75 -9.80 -41.40
N LEU A 27 6.95 -8.89 -40.45
CA LEU A 27 5.87 -8.35 -39.63
C LEU A 27 4.89 -7.54 -40.49
N ASN A 28 3.63 -7.99 -40.60
CA ASN A 28 2.59 -7.26 -41.34
C ASN A 28 1.98 -6.14 -40.48
N HIS A 29 1.69 -6.43 -39.21
CA HIS A 29 1.16 -5.45 -38.25
C HIS A 29 1.76 -5.65 -36.86
N GLU A 30 1.91 -4.56 -36.08
CA GLU A 30 2.38 -4.60 -34.68
C GLU A 30 1.53 -5.54 -33.80
N ARG A 31 0.25 -5.76 -34.15
CA ARG A 31 -0.64 -6.71 -33.48
C ARG A 31 -0.12 -8.15 -33.49
N ASP A 32 0.63 -8.54 -34.52
CA ASP A 32 1.23 -9.87 -34.61
C ASP A 32 2.32 -10.08 -33.56
N ALA A 33 3.07 -9.03 -33.25
CA ALA A 33 4.07 -9.03 -32.18
C ALA A 33 3.40 -9.06 -30.80
N ILE A 34 2.29 -8.34 -30.61
CA ILE A 34 1.46 -8.41 -29.39
C ILE A 34 0.98 -9.85 -29.16
N ALA A 35 0.38 -10.47 -30.17
CA ALA A 35 -0.14 -11.82 -30.08
C ALA A 35 0.97 -12.83 -29.77
N LEU A 36 2.15 -12.70 -30.40
CA LEU A 36 3.27 -13.57 -30.10
C LEU A 36 3.76 -13.40 -28.65
N ALA A 37 3.92 -12.16 -28.19
CA ALA A 37 4.39 -11.88 -26.83
C ALA A 37 3.44 -12.43 -25.78
N GLN A 38 2.12 -12.25 -25.96
CA GLN A 38 1.10 -12.84 -25.08
C GLN A 38 1.20 -14.37 -25.03
N ARG A 39 1.24 -15.03 -26.19
CA ARG A 39 1.39 -16.50 -26.25
C ARG A 39 2.68 -16.98 -25.58
N MET A 40 3.78 -16.23 -25.72
CA MET A 40 5.04 -16.56 -25.03
C MET A 40 4.91 -16.46 -23.52
N LEU A 41 4.32 -15.37 -23.01
CA LEU A 41 4.08 -15.21 -21.57
C LEU A 41 3.19 -16.33 -21.03
N GLU A 42 2.08 -16.63 -21.71
CA GLU A 42 1.18 -17.72 -21.35
C GLU A 42 1.90 -19.09 -21.36
N ALA A 43 2.71 -19.37 -22.39
CA ALA A 43 3.45 -20.63 -22.48
C ALA A 43 4.52 -20.79 -21.40
N ILE A 44 5.12 -19.68 -20.95
CA ILE A 44 6.09 -19.65 -19.86
C ILE A 44 5.38 -19.80 -18.51
N ALA A 45 4.19 -19.22 -18.34
CA ALA A 45 3.42 -19.27 -17.10
C ALA A 45 2.87 -20.67 -16.77
N VAL A 46 2.79 -21.59 -17.74
CA VAL A 46 2.47 -22.99 -17.47
C VAL A 46 3.53 -23.57 -16.50
N PRO A 47 3.16 -24.26 -15.40
CA PRO A 47 4.14 -24.81 -14.47
C PRO A 47 5.15 -25.76 -15.14
N PHE A 48 6.42 -25.66 -14.75
CA PHE A 48 7.47 -26.61 -15.10
C PHE A 48 7.51 -27.70 -14.04
N VAL A 49 7.43 -28.96 -14.44
CA VAL A 49 7.61 -30.08 -13.52
C VAL A 49 9.09 -30.46 -13.54
N ILE A 50 9.78 -30.21 -12.44
CA ILE A 50 11.19 -30.58 -12.21
C ILE A 50 11.21 -31.37 -10.91
N ASP A 51 11.76 -32.59 -10.94
CA ASP A 51 11.84 -33.47 -9.76
C ASP A 51 10.50 -33.64 -9.01
N ALA A 52 9.42 -33.82 -9.77
CA ALA A 52 8.03 -33.94 -9.28
C ALA A 52 7.46 -32.69 -8.56
N GLN A 53 8.17 -31.56 -8.56
CA GLN A 53 7.68 -30.28 -8.08
C GLN A 53 7.25 -29.38 -9.25
N ALA A 54 6.11 -28.71 -9.09
CA ALA A 54 5.60 -27.76 -10.07
C ALA A 54 6.13 -26.35 -9.75
N MET A 55 6.95 -25.79 -10.63
CA MET A 55 7.51 -24.44 -10.52
C MET A 55 6.90 -23.53 -11.58
N VAL A 56 6.31 -22.41 -11.15
CA VAL A 56 5.83 -21.36 -12.07
C VAL A 56 6.94 -20.34 -12.25
N ILE A 57 7.26 -20.01 -13.50
CA ILE A 57 8.17 -18.91 -13.84
C ILE A 57 7.41 -17.85 -14.64
N THR A 58 7.88 -16.62 -14.55
CA THR A 58 7.36 -15.49 -15.33
C THR A 58 8.45 -14.94 -16.23
N ALA A 59 8.06 -14.19 -17.26
CA ALA A 59 9.02 -13.49 -18.11
C ALA A 59 8.58 -12.04 -18.34
N SER A 60 9.55 -11.17 -18.59
CA SER A 60 9.29 -9.85 -19.14
C SER A 60 9.83 -9.83 -20.57
N ILE A 61 9.13 -9.14 -21.48
CA ILE A 61 9.49 -9.08 -22.90
C ILE A 61 9.63 -7.62 -23.34
N GLY A 62 10.76 -7.27 -23.95
CA GLY A 62 10.93 -6.00 -24.66
C GLY A 62 10.81 -6.21 -26.15
N ILE A 63 10.04 -5.35 -26.82
CA ILE A 63 9.74 -5.46 -28.26
C ILE A 63 10.23 -4.20 -28.96
N SER A 64 11.01 -4.36 -30.02
CA SER A 64 11.41 -3.30 -30.95
C SER A 64 11.03 -3.69 -32.38
N VAL A 65 10.62 -2.73 -33.19
CA VAL A 65 10.14 -2.92 -34.56
C VAL A 65 11.00 -2.14 -35.55
N ALA A 66 11.57 -2.82 -36.54
CA ALA A 66 12.26 -2.16 -37.66
C ALA A 66 11.26 -1.66 -38.71
N PRO A 67 11.51 -0.52 -39.39
CA PRO A 67 12.64 0.41 -39.19
C PRO A 67 12.39 1.46 -38.09
N LYS A 68 11.20 1.47 -37.48
CA LYS A 68 10.74 2.49 -36.52
C LYS A 68 11.69 2.68 -35.32
N ASP A 69 12.15 1.57 -34.74
CA ASP A 69 12.92 1.54 -33.49
C ASP A 69 14.41 1.27 -33.74
N GLY A 70 14.84 1.20 -35.02
CA GLY A 70 16.22 0.94 -35.41
C GLY A 70 16.35 0.32 -36.79
N ASN A 71 17.44 0.67 -37.49
CA ASN A 71 17.75 0.19 -38.85
C ASN A 71 18.86 -0.86 -38.89
N SER A 72 19.31 -1.37 -37.74
CA SER A 72 20.34 -2.39 -37.64
C SER A 72 20.03 -3.35 -36.49
N GLY A 73 20.55 -4.58 -36.58
CA GLY A 73 20.40 -5.58 -35.52
C GLY A 73 20.83 -5.05 -34.14
N PRO A 74 22.03 -4.44 -34.00
CA PRO A 74 22.46 -3.84 -32.74
C PRO A 74 21.55 -2.72 -32.23
N ALA A 75 21.03 -1.85 -33.11
CA ALA A 75 20.12 -0.78 -32.72
C ALA A 75 18.79 -1.34 -32.20
N LEU A 76 18.21 -2.32 -32.91
CA LEU A 76 16.97 -2.98 -32.51
C LEU A 76 17.14 -3.73 -31.18
N LEU A 77 18.24 -4.46 -31.00
CA LEU A 77 18.52 -5.14 -29.73
C LEU A 77 18.62 -4.15 -28.57
N LYS A 78 19.29 -3.00 -28.77
CA LYS A 78 19.36 -1.94 -27.76
C LYS A 78 17.95 -1.43 -27.39
N SER A 79 17.11 -1.13 -28.40
CA SER A 79 15.74 -0.68 -28.21
C SER A 79 14.87 -1.73 -27.50
N ALA A 80 15.02 -3.01 -27.86
CA ALA A 80 14.33 -4.12 -27.20
C ALA A 80 14.80 -4.28 -25.74
N ASP A 81 16.09 -4.12 -25.45
CA ASP A 81 16.64 -4.19 -24.10
C ASP A 81 16.10 -3.02 -23.23
N ALA A 82 15.98 -1.81 -23.78
CA ALA A 82 15.34 -0.67 -23.11
C ALA A 82 13.84 -0.93 -22.82
N ALA A 83 13.11 -1.51 -23.76
CA ALA A 83 11.71 -1.90 -23.57
C ALA A 83 11.54 -3.02 -22.54
N LEU A 84 12.46 -3.99 -22.52
CA LEU A 84 12.49 -5.08 -21.55
C LEU A 84 12.68 -4.55 -20.13
N LEU A 85 13.55 -3.56 -19.97
CA LEU A 85 13.76 -2.89 -18.68
C LEU A 85 12.46 -2.26 -18.16
N ARG A 86 11.73 -1.55 -19.03
CA ARG A 86 10.46 -0.92 -18.68
C ARG A 86 9.35 -1.94 -18.40
N ALA A 87 9.37 -3.08 -19.09
CA ALA A 87 8.49 -4.20 -18.77
C ALA A 87 8.78 -4.79 -17.38
N LYS A 88 10.05 -4.84 -16.94
CA LYS A 88 10.40 -5.27 -15.58
C LYS A 88 9.92 -4.27 -14.51
N GLN A 89 10.00 -2.97 -14.77
CA GLN A 89 9.55 -1.93 -13.86
C GLN A 89 8.03 -1.83 -13.75
N ALA A 90 7.29 -2.13 -14.81
CA ALA A 90 5.82 -2.04 -14.84
C ALA A 90 5.10 -3.25 -14.19
N GLY A 91 5.74 -3.94 -13.22
CA GLY A 91 5.16 -5.07 -12.50
C GLY A 91 5.62 -6.46 -12.95
N ARG A 92 6.58 -6.56 -13.89
CA ARG A 92 7.08 -7.82 -14.47
C ARG A 92 5.95 -8.62 -15.13
N ASN A 93 6.22 -9.87 -15.55
CA ASN A 93 5.24 -10.75 -16.23
C ASN A 93 4.43 -10.08 -17.36
N THR A 94 5.09 -9.23 -18.15
CA THR A 94 4.44 -8.36 -19.13
C THR A 94 5.37 -8.07 -20.30
N PHE A 95 4.85 -7.45 -21.36
CA PHE A 95 5.64 -6.99 -22.49
C PHE A 95 5.49 -5.49 -22.68
N ARG A 96 6.51 -4.84 -23.24
CA ARG A 96 6.47 -3.44 -23.67
C ARG A 96 7.10 -3.28 -25.04
N PHE A 97 6.48 -2.44 -25.85
CA PHE A 97 7.13 -1.91 -27.06
C PHE A 97 8.06 -0.80 -26.67
N TYR A 98 9.17 -0.67 -27.41
CA TYR A 98 10.07 0.45 -27.29
C TYR A 98 9.36 1.76 -27.61
N SER A 99 9.72 2.79 -26.85
CA SER A 99 9.48 4.19 -27.19
C SER A 99 10.78 4.96 -26.97
N SER A 100 10.99 6.07 -27.68
CA SER A 100 12.21 6.88 -27.58
C SER A 100 12.51 7.34 -26.14
N ASP A 101 11.47 7.54 -25.32
CA ASP A 101 11.62 7.91 -23.91
C ASP A 101 12.32 6.82 -23.07
N MET A 102 12.28 5.55 -23.52
CA MET A 102 12.92 4.43 -22.82
C MET A 102 14.44 4.45 -22.93
N ASP A 103 15.00 5.05 -23.99
CA ASP A 103 16.46 5.24 -24.08
C ASP A 103 16.97 6.20 -23.01
N ALA A 104 16.19 7.24 -22.70
CA ALA A 104 16.52 8.18 -21.63
C ALA A 104 16.46 7.49 -20.27
N ASP A 105 15.46 6.64 -20.01
CA ASP A 105 15.36 5.87 -18.77
C ASP A 105 16.52 4.87 -18.60
N ALA A 106 16.88 4.14 -19.67
CA ALA A 106 17.98 3.20 -19.64
C ALA A 106 19.32 3.92 -19.42
N ALA A 107 19.56 5.04 -20.10
CA ALA A 107 20.75 5.87 -19.90
C ALA A 107 20.79 6.46 -18.47
N ARG A 108 19.65 6.90 -17.94
CA ARG A 108 19.51 7.38 -16.57
C ARG A 108 19.87 6.29 -15.57
N ARG A 109 19.32 5.08 -15.70
CA ARG A 109 19.62 3.95 -14.82
C ARG A 109 21.12 3.60 -14.82
N LEU A 110 21.74 3.47 -15.99
CA LEU A 110 23.19 3.21 -16.10
C LEU A 110 24.01 4.34 -15.48
N GLY A 111 23.59 5.59 -15.68
CA GLY A 111 24.20 6.74 -15.04
C GLY A 111 24.13 6.68 -13.51
N LEU A 112 22.95 6.35 -12.96
CA LEU A 112 22.76 6.19 -11.52
C LEU A 112 23.60 5.04 -10.97
N GLU A 113 23.62 3.87 -11.60
CA GLU A 113 24.44 2.73 -11.17
C GLU A 113 25.93 3.11 -11.09
N SER A 114 26.42 3.86 -12.09
CA SER A 114 27.80 4.33 -12.12
C SER A 114 28.11 5.29 -10.98
N GLU A 115 27.23 6.27 -10.71
CA GLU A 115 27.42 7.24 -9.62
C GLU A 115 27.29 6.59 -8.24
N LEU A 116 26.39 5.60 -8.09
CA LEU A 116 26.10 4.95 -6.82
C LEU A 116 27.32 4.24 -6.21
N ARG A 117 28.25 3.74 -7.05
CA ARG A 117 29.47 3.05 -6.60
C ARG A 117 30.33 3.86 -5.63
N ASN A 118 30.34 5.19 -5.79
CA ASN A 118 31.16 6.08 -4.97
C ASN A 118 30.32 7.04 -4.11
N ALA A 119 28.99 6.88 -4.08
CA ALA A 119 28.09 7.81 -3.40
C ALA A 119 28.38 7.92 -1.89
N LEU A 120 28.73 6.81 -1.22
CA LEU A 120 29.15 6.82 0.18
C LEU A 120 30.45 7.58 0.41
N GLN A 121 31.45 7.42 -0.48
CA GLN A 121 32.76 8.07 -0.33
C GLN A 121 32.72 9.58 -0.63
N ARG A 122 31.64 10.03 -1.27
CA ARG A 122 31.40 11.43 -1.65
C ARG A 122 30.41 12.13 -0.72
N ASP A 123 30.02 11.49 0.39
CA ASP A 123 29.04 12.01 1.34
C ASP A 123 27.71 12.43 0.68
N GLU A 124 27.30 11.72 -0.37
CA GLU A 124 26.06 12.01 -1.13
C GLU A 124 24.81 11.39 -0.47
N MET A 125 25.01 10.51 0.52
CA MET A 125 23.94 9.78 1.20
C MET A 125 23.63 10.37 2.57
N MET A 126 22.34 10.37 2.92
CA MET A 126 21.84 10.87 4.20
C MET A 126 20.77 9.93 4.74
N VAL A 127 20.62 9.87 6.06
CA VAL A 127 19.51 9.17 6.72
C VAL A 127 18.51 10.20 7.22
N PHE A 128 17.27 10.09 6.74
CA PHE A 128 16.14 10.86 7.24
C PHE A 128 15.33 9.99 8.20
N TYR A 129 14.56 10.63 9.08
CA TYR A 129 13.76 9.97 10.11
C TYR A 129 12.30 10.34 9.94
N GLN A 130 11.42 9.35 9.89
CA GLN A 130 9.98 9.56 9.89
C GLN A 130 9.37 9.02 11.18
N PRO A 131 8.57 9.81 11.92
CA PRO A 131 8.00 9.37 13.19
C PRO A 131 6.86 8.35 13.00
N GLN A 132 6.79 7.40 13.93
CA GLN A 132 5.71 6.43 14.08
C GLN A 132 4.88 6.80 15.30
N VAL A 133 3.56 6.82 15.17
CA VAL A 133 2.65 7.40 16.17
C VAL A 133 1.57 6.41 16.58
N SER A 134 1.29 6.33 17.88
CA SER A 134 0.19 5.54 18.42
C SER A 134 -1.16 6.15 18.02
N LEU A 135 -2.05 5.33 17.48
CA LEU A 135 -3.43 5.72 17.14
C LEU A 135 -4.36 5.78 18.36
N ASP A 136 -3.90 5.31 19.52
CA ASP A 136 -4.63 5.38 20.78
C ASP A 136 -4.28 6.65 21.57
N SER A 137 -2.98 6.88 21.81
CA SER A 137 -2.50 8.01 22.63
C SER A 137 -2.12 9.26 21.83
N GLY A 138 -1.89 9.12 20.52
CA GLY A 138 -1.39 10.21 19.67
C GLY A 138 0.09 10.52 19.88
N GLN A 139 0.78 9.79 20.76
CA GLN A 139 2.20 9.99 21.05
C GLN A 139 3.09 9.26 20.05
N MET A 140 4.29 9.79 19.82
CA MET A 140 5.33 9.09 19.08
C MET A 140 5.79 7.85 19.86
N ILE A 141 5.94 6.73 19.16
CA ILE A 141 6.35 5.44 19.73
C ILE A 141 7.61 4.87 19.07
N GLY A 142 8.03 5.44 17.95
CA GLY A 142 9.20 5.02 17.20
C GLY A 142 9.47 5.95 16.03
N MET A 143 10.44 5.57 15.21
CA MET A 143 10.78 6.26 13.98
C MET A 143 11.40 5.29 12.98
N GLU A 144 11.24 5.55 11.70
CA GLU A 144 11.89 4.81 10.63
C GLU A 144 13.05 5.63 10.04
N ALA A 145 14.20 4.98 9.87
CA ALA A 145 15.37 5.51 9.20
C ALA A 145 15.29 5.24 7.69
N LEU A 146 15.26 6.32 6.92
CA LEU A 146 14.98 6.32 5.49
C LEU A 146 16.17 6.90 4.73
N LEU A 147 16.79 6.07 3.89
CA LEU A 147 17.92 6.47 3.07
C LEU A 147 17.52 7.53 2.03
N ARG A 148 18.36 8.56 1.86
CA ARG A 148 18.25 9.60 0.84
C ARG A 148 19.56 9.70 0.08
N TRP A 149 19.48 9.98 -1.21
CA TRP A 149 20.64 10.18 -2.06
C TRP A 149 20.49 11.49 -2.83
N ASN A 150 21.45 12.39 -2.64
CA ASN A 150 21.54 13.63 -3.39
C ASN A 150 22.83 13.63 -4.20
N ASN A 151 22.69 13.51 -5.51
CA ASN A 151 23.82 13.43 -6.43
C ASN A 151 24.01 14.76 -7.16
N ALA A 152 25.27 15.16 -7.38
CA ALA A 152 25.58 16.43 -8.05
C ALA A 152 25.02 16.53 -9.48
N LYS A 153 24.92 15.40 -10.20
CA LYS A 153 24.44 15.34 -11.59
C LYS A 153 22.93 15.12 -11.69
N PHE A 154 22.37 14.28 -10.82
CA PHE A 154 20.96 13.87 -10.90
C PHE A 154 20.04 14.54 -9.87
N GLY A 155 20.60 15.36 -8.97
CA GLY A 155 19.87 15.99 -7.88
C GLY A 155 19.42 14.97 -6.83
N SER A 156 18.29 15.26 -6.18
CA SER A 156 17.65 14.34 -5.23
C SER A 156 17.06 13.14 -5.97
N VAL A 157 17.62 11.96 -5.77
CA VAL A 157 17.19 10.71 -6.42
C VAL A 157 16.24 9.95 -5.47
N SER A 158 15.11 9.47 -6.00
CA SER A 158 14.12 8.74 -5.20
C SER A 158 14.65 7.38 -4.74
N PRO A 159 14.43 6.98 -3.48
CA PRO A 159 14.73 5.62 -2.99
C PRO A 159 14.12 4.51 -3.87
N ALA A 160 12.90 4.72 -4.37
CA ALA A 160 12.23 3.78 -5.28
C ALA A 160 12.97 3.61 -6.63
N GLU A 161 13.84 4.54 -6.99
CA GLU A 161 14.66 4.48 -8.21
C GLU A 161 16.02 3.82 -7.94
N PHE A 162 16.76 4.25 -6.91
CA PHE A 162 18.15 3.80 -6.72
C PHE A 162 18.31 2.57 -5.83
N ILE A 163 17.38 2.26 -4.91
CA ILE A 163 17.48 1.05 -4.08
C ILE A 163 17.45 -0.23 -4.94
N PRO A 164 16.53 -0.39 -5.92
CA PRO A 164 16.56 -1.56 -6.80
C PRO A 164 17.89 -1.70 -7.57
N ILE A 165 18.49 -0.58 -7.99
CA ILE A 165 19.81 -0.56 -8.64
C ILE A 165 20.89 -1.02 -7.66
N ALA A 166 20.86 -0.53 -6.41
CA ALA A 166 21.78 -0.94 -5.35
C ALA A 166 21.68 -2.45 -5.06
N GLU A 167 20.47 -2.99 -5.03
CA GLU A 167 20.20 -4.40 -4.77
C GLU A 167 20.72 -5.29 -5.89
N GLU A 168 20.44 -4.95 -7.15
CA GLU A 168 20.89 -5.72 -8.31
C GLU A 168 22.42 -5.69 -8.46
N SER A 169 23.03 -4.52 -8.27
CA SER A 169 24.49 -4.33 -8.35
C SER A 169 25.25 -4.85 -7.12
N GLY A 170 24.55 -5.14 -6.01
CA GLY A 170 25.15 -5.58 -4.75
C GLY A 170 25.70 -4.44 -3.88
N LEU A 171 25.60 -3.19 -4.33
CA LEU A 171 25.97 -2.00 -3.56
C LEU A 171 25.09 -1.80 -2.32
N ILE A 172 23.90 -2.42 -2.27
CA ILE A 172 23.02 -2.36 -1.09
C ILE A 172 23.68 -2.91 0.18
N ILE A 173 24.67 -3.80 0.07
CA ILE A 173 25.35 -4.40 1.23
C ILE A 173 26.15 -3.34 2.00
N PRO A 174 27.16 -2.67 1.40
CA PRO A 174 27.90 -1.62 2.10
C PRO A 174 27.03 -0.40 2.44
N ILE A 175 26.06 -0.06 1.60
CA ILE A 175 25.11 1.04 1.87
C ILE A 175 24.29 0.73 3.12
N GLY A 176 23.71 -0.47 3.19
CA GLY A 176 22.86 -0.84 4.31
C GLY A 176 23.64 -0.94 5.62
N GLU A 177 24.87 -1.45 5.61
CA GLU A 177 25.74 -1.42 6.81
C GLU A 177 25.97 0.03 7.29
N TRP A 178 26.28 0.95 6.37
CA TRP A 178 26.42 2.37 6.69
C TRP A 178 25.13 2.96 7.26
N VAL A 179 23.95 2.64 6.71
CA VAL A 179 22.65 3.08 7.23
C VAL A 179 22.42 2.57 8.65
N PHE A 180 22.67 1.29 8.92
CA PHE A 180 22.54 0.70 10.25
C PHE A 180 23.43 1.40 11.28
N ARG A 181 24.71 1.61 10.96
CA ARG A 181 25.65 2.34 11.84
C ARG A 181 25.16 3.77 12.10
N THR A 182 24.80 4.49 11.04
CA THR A 182 24.37 5.90 11.12
C THR A 182 23.10 6.06 11.96
N ALA A 183 22.07 5.23 11.70
CA ALA A 183 20.81 5.26 12.42
C ALA A 183 20.99 4.89 13.90
N CYS A 184 21.82 3.87 14.21
CA CYS A 184 22.05 3.46 15.59
C CYS A 184 22.86 4.51 16.38
N MET A 185 23.91 5.08 15.78
CA MET A 185 24.69 6.15 16.41
C MET A 185 23.85 7.40 16.66
N GLN A 186 23.03 7.83 15.69
CA GLN A 186 22.16 8.99 15.84
C GLN A 186 21.13 8.76 16.96
N THR A 187 20.53 7.56 17.02
CA THR A 187 19.56 7.21 18.05
C THR A 187 20.21 7.15 19.42
N ARG A 188 21.43 6.60 19.53
CA ARG A 188 22.21 6.65 20.78
C ARG A 188 22.44 8.09 21.23
N GLN A 189 22.86 8.96 20.32
CA GLN A 189 23.12 10.36 20.63
C GLN A 189 21.86 11.05 21.19
N TRP A 190 20.69 10.79 20.63
CA TRP A 190 19.44 11.33 21.18
C TRP A 190 19.12 10.77 22.57
N LEU A 191 19.37 9.48 22.83
CA LEU A 191 19.23 8.90 24.16
C LEU A 191 20.18 9.54 25.18
N ASP A 192 21.44 9.80 24.80
CA ASP A 192 22.44 10.44 25.65
C ASP A 192 22.09 11.89 26.00
N LEU A 193 21.39 12.58 25.09
CA LEU A 193 20.85 13.92 25.32
C LEU A 193 19.59 13.92 26.21
N GLY A 194 19.11 12.76 26.65
CA GLY A 194 17.89 12.63 27.46
C GLY A 194 16.61 12.91 26.68
N LEU A 195 16.65 12.83 25.35
CA LEU A 195 15.47 12.97 24.51
C LEU A 195 14.57 11.72 24.61
N MET A 196 13.35 11.81 24.07
CA MET A 196 12.38 10.72 24.10
C MET A 196 13.00 9.38 23.61
N PRO A 197 12.89 8.28 24.40
CA PRO A 197 13.56 7.02 24.10
C PRO A 197 12.80 6.21 23.05
N LEU A 198 12.85 6.67 21.80
CA LEU A 198 12.18 6.03 20.67
C LEU A 198 13.01 4.86 20.11
N ARG A 199 12.30 3.88 19.56
CA ARG A 199 12.89 2.82 18.75
C ARG A 199 13.15 3.32 17.33
N VAL A 200 14.31 2.99 16.77
CA VAL A 200 14.62 3.23 15.35
C VAL A 200 14.40 1.96 14.54
N ALA A 201 13.64 2.07 13.46
CA ALA A 201 13.43 1.01 12.50
C ALA A 201 14.32 1.22 11.27
N VAL A 202 14.98 0.16 10.79
CA VAL A 202 15.87 0.20 9.64
C VAL A 202 15.51 -0.95 8.68
N ASN A 203 15.31 -0.60 7.42
CA ASN A 203 15.03 -1.55 6.34
C ASN A 203 16.21 -2.47 6.06
N LEU A 204 15.93 -3.78 5.92
CA LEU A 204 16.89 -4.80 5.55
C LEU A 204 16.49 -5.45 4.21
N SER A 205 17.29 -5.21 3.17
CA SER A 205 17.05 -5.84 1.86
C SER A 205 17.15 -7.37 1.93
N ALA A 206 16.43 -8.06 1.04
CA ALA A 206 16.50 -9.51 0.91
C ALA A 206 17.93 -10.00 0.64
N ARG A 207 18.74 -9.20 -0.08
CA ARG A 207 20.16 -9.53 -0.37
C ARG A 207 21.05 -9.43 0.86
N GLN A 208 20.80 -8.47 1.75
CA GLN A 208 21.50 -8.37 3.03
C GLN A 208 21.05 -9.47 4.01
N PHE A 209 19.76 -9.79 4.05
CA PHE A 209 19.21 -10.84 4.90
C PHE A 209 19.88 -12.21 4.67
N ARG A 210 20.28 -12.48 3.42
CA ARG A 210 20.96 -13.73 3.01
C ARG A 210 22.46 -13.71 3.21
N GLN A 211 23.05 -12.61 3.70
CA GLN A 211 24.50 -12.57 3.93
C GLN A 211 24.88 -13.47 5.11
N PRO A 212 25.88 -14.37 4.95
CA PRO A 212 26.31 -15.25 6.04
C PRO A 212 26.79 -14.53 7.29
N ASN A 213 27.32 -13.31 7.14
CA ASN A 213 27.85 -12.49 8.23
C ASN A 213 26.83 -11.51 8.82
N LEU A 214 25.54 -11.55 8.44
CA LEU A 214 24.52 -10.62 8.93
C LEU A 214 24.52 -10.48 10.46
N LEU A 215 24.53 -11.60 11.17
CA LEU A 215 24.51 -11.61 12.64
C LEU A 215 25.76 -10.99 13.26
N THR A 216 26.91 -11.10 12.59
CA THR A 216 28.15 -10.45 13.03
C THR A 216 28.04 -8.94 12.83
N VAL A 217 27.61 -8.50 11.64
CA VAL A 217 27.41 -7.07 11.33
C VAL A 217 26.44 -6.43 12.33
N MET A 218 25.31 -7.07 12.65
CA MET A 218 24.36 -6.52 13.62
C MET A 218 24.94 -6.40 15.04
N ARG A 219 25.78 -7.35 15.47
CA ARG A 219 26.46 -7.24 16.77
C ARG A 219 27.48 -6.11 16.78
N ASP A 220 28.25 -5.97 15.70
CA ASP A 220 29.27 -4.93 15.58
C ASP A 220 28.64 -3.54 15.57
N VAL A 221 27.56 -3.34 14.81
CA VAL A 221 26.79 -2.08 14.77
C VAL A 221 26.30 -1.69 16.17
N LEU A 222 25.71 -2.62 16.91
CA LEU A 222 25.19 -2.36 18.27
C LEU A 222 26.32 -2.10 19.26
N ALA A 223 27.43 -2.85 19.16
CA ALA A 223 28.60 -2.67 20.02
C ALA A 223 29.29 -1.32 19.80
N GLU A 224 29.47 -0.91 18.54
CA GLU A 224 30.10 0.37 18.19
C GLU A 224 29.21 1.58 18.53
N SER A 225 27.91 1.47 18.28
CA SER A 225 26.97 2.57 18.59
C SER A 225 26.60 2.66 20.06
N GLY A 226 26.75 1.58 20.84
CA GLY A 226 26.28 1.52 22.23
C GLY A 226 24.76 1.60 22.37
N LEU A 227 24.01 1.43 21.28
CA LEU A 227 22.55 1.44 21.30
C LEU A 227 22.03 0.17 21.99
N PRO A 228 21.08 0.26 22.94
CA PRO A 228 20.40 -0.92 23.47
C PRO A 228 19.72 -1.70 22.34
N ALA A 229 19.94 -3.02 22.26
CA ALA A 229 19.45 -3.84 21.14
C ALA A 229 17.92 -3.73 20.95
N ASN A 230 17.15 -3.58 22.03
CA ASN A 230 15.70 -3.42 21.98
C ASN A 230 15.21 -2.06 21.43
N ALA A 231 16.13 -1.10 21.25
CA ALA A 231 15.88 0.18 20.60
C ALA A 231 16.10 0.12 19.07
N LEU A 232 16.61 -1.00 18.54
CA LEU A 232 16.69 -1.27 17.11
C LEU A 232 15.56 -2.21 16.66
N GLU A 233 14.83 -1.79 15.63
CA GLU A 233 13.90 -2.61 14.86
C GLU A 233 14.46 -2.85 13.47
N ILE A 234 14.39 -4.09 13.00
CA ILE A 234 14.78 -4.47 11.64
C ILE A 234 13.52 -4.77 10.85
N GLU A 235 13.32 -4.04 9.77
CA GLU A 235 12.17 -4.21 8.87
C GLU A 235 12.57 -5.11 7.71
N ILE A 236 11.77 -6.15 7.47
CA ILE A 236 12.09 -7.16 6.47
C ILE A 236 10.85 -7.37 5.58
N THR A 237 11.04 -7.25 4.27
CA THR A 237 9.98 -7.49 3.30
C THR A 237 9.71 -8.98 3.12
N GLU A 238 8.49 -9.33 2.71
CA GLU A 238 8.08 -10.73 2.47
C GLU A 238 9.01 -11.48 1.49
N SER A 239 9.59 -10.76 0.54
CA SER A 239 10.47 -11.32 -0.50
C SER A 239 11.74 -11.97 0.04
N ALA A 240 12.17 -11.59 1.26
CA ALA A 240 13.34 -12.15 1.91
C ALA A 240 13.18 -13.65 2.25
N PHE A 241 11.94 -14.14 2.36
CA PHE A 241 11.64 -15.48 2.90
C PHE A 241 11.30 -16.53 1.85
N ILE A 242 11.13 -16.13 0.59
CA ILE A 242 10.53 -16.98 -0.46
C ILE A 242 11.39 -18.22 -0.76
N ASP A 243 12.71 -18.09 -0.70
CA ASP A 243 13.61 -19.15 -1.15
C ASP A 243 13.78 -20.28 -0.12
N ASP A 244 13.89 -19.93 1.17
CA ASP A 244 14.04 -20.89 2.27
C ASP A 244 13.43 -20.33 3.57
N VAL A 245 12.20 -20.74 3.86
CA VAL A 245 11.44 -20.27 5.03
C VAL A 245 12.06 -20.77 6.33
N ASP A 246 12.58 -22.00 6.37
CA ASP A 246 13.09 -22.59 7.62
C ASP A 246 14.40 -21.93 8.03
N GLN A 247 15.28 -21.67 7.06
CA GLN A 247 16.49 -20.88 7.27
C GLN A 247 16.14 -19.44 7.68
N ALA A 248 15.18 -18.81 7.02
CA ALA A 248 14.77 -17.45 7.37
C ALA A 248 14.22 -17.34 8.81
N VAL A 249 13.40 -18.30 9.23
CA VAL A 249 12.90 -18.37 10.62
C VAL A 249 14.05 -18.55 11.61
N ALA A 250 15.07 -19.36 11.28
CA ALA A 250 16.25 -19.51 12.12
C ALA A 250 17.01 -18.19 12.24
N ILE A 251 17.31 -17.50 11.12
CA ILE A 251 17.98 -16.20 11.13
C ILE A 251 17.20 -15.17 11.97
N CYS A 252 15.88 -15.12 11.84
CA CYS A 252 15.05 -14.23 12.64
C CYS A 252 15.16 -14.53 14.14
N ARG A 253 15.15 -15.80 14.54
CA ARG A 253 15.34 -16.18 15.97
C ARG A 253 16.72 -15.78 16.48
N ASP A 254 17.75 -15.87 15.64
CA ASP A 254 19.11 -15.47 15.98
C ASP A 254 19.23 -13.95 16.16
N LEU A 255 18.56 -13.16 15.29
CA LEU A 255 18.40 -11.73 15.47
C LEU A 255 17.66 -11.41 16.78
N LYS A 256 16.55 -12.10 17.08
CA LYS A 256 15.84 -11.93 18.36
C LYS A 256 16.72 -12.24 19.57
N ARG A 257 17.63 -13.22 19.47
CA ARG A 257 18.61 -13.52 20.53
C ARG A 257 19.63 -12.41 20.76
N ILE A 258 19.92 -11.58 19.75
CA ILE A 258 20.71 -10.34 19.93
C ILE A 258 19.92 -9.31 20.76
N GLY A 259 18.60 -9.37 20.73
CA GLY A 259 17.70 -8.49 21.49
C GLY A 259 16.96 -7.45 20.63
N VAL A 260 17.14 -7.49 19.31
CA VAL A 260 16.45 -6.58 18.38
C VAL A 260 14.97 -6.90 18.24
N LYS A 261 14.22 -5.93 17.73
CA LYS A 261 12.84 -6.08 17.29
C LYS A 261 12.78 -6.37 15.80
N LEU A 262 11.79 -7.13 15.37
CA LEU A 262 11.59 -7.48 13.96
C LEU A 262 10.20 -7.04 13.51
N SER A 263 10.11 -6.41 12.35
CA SER A 263 8.85 -6.09 11.70
C SER A 263 8.78 -6.73 10.32
N LEU A 264 7.57 -7.17 9.97
CA LEU A 264 7.23 -7.61 8.63
C LEU A 264 6.75 -6.39 7.84
N ASP A 265 7.47 -6.06 6.78
CA ASP A 265 7.20 -4.90 5.94
C ASP A 265 6.46 -5.24 4.63
N ASP A 266 5.83 -4.23 4.03
CA ASP A 266 5.06 -4.32 2.79
C ASP A 266 3.96 -5.39 2.77
N PHE A 267 3.31 -5.65 3.93
CA PHE A 267 2.39 -6.77 4.06
C PHE A 267 1.20 -6.70 3.09
N GLY A 268 0.97 -7.80 2.38
CA GLY A 268 -0.16 -7.96 1.45
C GLY A 268 0.15 -7.66 -0.01
N THR A 269 1.35 -7.16 -0.32
CA THR A 269 1.81 -6.91 -1.69
C THR A 269 2.42 -8.16 -2.36
N GLY A 270 2.76 -9.19 -1.57
CA GLY A 270 3.45 -10.41 -1.98
C GLY A 270 2.65 -11.70 -1.79
N TYR A 271 3.33 -12.84 -1.97
CA TYR A 271 2.77 -14.20 -1.84
C TYR A 271 2.79 -14.70 -0.39
N SER A 272 2.29 -13.93 0.56
CA SER A 272 2.23 -14.38 1.96
C SER A 272 1.24 -15.52 2.14
N SER A 273 1.78 -16.72 2.41
CA SER A 273 1.01 -17.77 3.06
C SER A 273 0.92 -17.43 4.55
N LEU A 274 -0.31 -17.14 5.02
CA LEU A 274 -0.66 -16.98 6.45
C LEU A 274 -0.01 -18.02 7.36
N ALA A 275 0.18 -19.24 6.84
CA ALA A 275 0.80 -20.33 7.58
C ALA A 275 2.23 -20.00 8.04
N TYR A 276 3.01 -19.26 7.25
CA TYR A 276 4.40 -18.97 7.59
C TYR A 276 4.55 -17.79 8.54
N VAL A 277 3.76 -16.73 8.39
CA VAL A 277 3.79 -15.55 9.28
C VAL A 277 3.69 -15.96 10.75
N SER A 278 2.85 -16.95 11.06
CA SER A 278 2.69 -17.50 12.42
C SER A 278 3.96 -18.15 13.01
N ARG A 279 4.93 -18.54 12.18
CA ARG A 279 6.18 -19.21 12.59
C ARG A 279 7.31 -18.22 12.89
N PHE A 280 7.23 -17.02 12.34
CA PHE A 280 8.25 -15.99 12.50
C PHE A 280 8.10 -15.27 13.83
N PRO A 281 9.21 -14.93 14.51
CA PRO A 281 9.18 -14.22 15.77
C PRO A 281 9.09 -12.68 15.57
N PHE A 282 8.16 -12.23 14.72
CA PHE A 282 7.93 -10.80 14.50
C PHE A 282 7.30 -10.16 15.73
N ASP A 283 7.54 -8.86 15.92
CA ASP A 283 6.90 -8.02 16.93
C ASP A 283 5.84 -7.09 16.31
N LYS A 284 5.99 -6.76 15.01
CA LYS A 284 5.16 -5.78 14.30
C LYS A 284 4.87 -6.25 12.87
N LEU A 285 3.68 -5.91 12.37
CA LEU A 285 3.27 -6.04 10.97
C LEU A 285 2.94 -4.64 10.42
N LYS A 286 3.51 -4.29 9.27
CA LYS A 286 3.29 -3.01 8.58
C LYS A 286 2.37 -3.22 7.38
N ILE A 287 1.26 -2.48 7.35
CA ILE A 287 0.31 -2.49 6.22
C ILE A 287 0.82 -1.49 5.20
N ASP A 288 1.12 -2.00 4.00
CA ASP A 288 1.64 -1.20 2.90
C ASP A 288 0.70 -0.04 2.52
N GLN A 289 1.32 1.08 2.14
CA GLN A 289 0.63 2.31 1.74
C GLN A 289 -0.37 2.11 0.59
N SER A 290 -0.17 1.13 -0.30
CA SER A 290 -1.09 0.89 -1.43
C SER A 290 -2.49 0.48 -0.96
N PHE A 291 -2.59 -0.16 0.22
CA PHE A 291 -3.87 -0.49 0.86
C PHE A 291 -4.43 0.67 1.68
N VAL A 292 -3.58 1.57 2.18
CA VAL A 292 -3.99 2.70 3.03
C VAL A 292 -4.47 3.91 2.21
N ARG A 293 -3.82 4.19 1.08
CA ARG A 293 -4.09 5.38 0.25
C ARG A 293 -5.58 5.58 -0.03
N ASP A 294 -6.24 4.53 -0.50
CA ASP A 294 -7.65 4.56 -0.93
C ASP A 294 -8.58 3.81 0.05
N ILE A 295 -8.16 3.61 1.31
CA ILE A 295 -8.81 2.71 2.29
C ILE A 295 -10.25 3.10 2.65
N ILE A 296 -10.62 4.37 2.52
CA ILE A 296 -11.96 4.88 2.84
C ILE A 296 -12.93 4.79 1.67
N GLU A 297 -12.44 4.57 0.44
CA GLU A 297 -13.24 4.54 -0.79
C GLU A 297 -13.23 3.18 -1.51
N ASN A 298 -12.17 2.40 -1.33
CA ASN A 298 -11.96 1.11 -1.99
C ASN A 298 -12.25 -0.05 -1.03
N PRO A 299 -13.37 -0.77 -1.20
CA PRO A 299 -13.74 -1.88 -0.33
C PRO A 299 -12.73 -3.03 -0.30
N VAL A 300 -12.00 -3.27 -1.40
CA VAL A 300 -11.00 -4.33 -1.47
C VAL A 300 -9.81 -3.99 -0.58
N ASN A 301 -9.27 -2.78 -0.71
CA ASN A 301 -8.17 -2.30 0.12
C ASN A 301 -8.57 -2.25 1.60
N ALA A 302 -9.77 -1.76 1.88
CA ALA A 302 -10.35 -1.76 3.22
C ALA A 302 -10.45 -3.16 3.83
N ALA A 303 -10.89 -4.15 3.05
CA ALA A 303 -10.99 -5.54 3.48
C ALA A 303 -9.61 -6.16 3.76
N ILE A 304 -8.63 -5.92 2.88
CA ILE A 304 -7.25 -6.42 3.06
C ILE A 304 -6.63 -5.82 4.32
N ALA A 305 -6.69 -4.50 4.49
CA ALA A 305 -6.18 -3.84 5.69
C ALA A 305 -6.90 -4.32 6.97
N THR A 306 -8.22 -4.49 6.92
CA THR A 306 -8.99 -5.01 8.06
C THR A 306 -8.58 -6.45 8.40
N ALA A 307 -8.40 -7.31 7.40
CA ALA A 307 -7.94 -8.68 7.60
C ALA A 307 -6.52 -8.73 8.19
N ALA A 308 -5.63 -7.84 7.72
CA ALA A 308 -4.28 -7.70 8.27
C ALA A 308 -4.31 -7.31 9.75
N ILE A 309 -5.13 -6.32 10.12
CA ILE A 309 -5.30 -5.89 11.52
C ILE A 309 -5.79 -7.04 12.41
N VAL A 310 -6.84 -7.76 11.98
CA VAL A 310 -7.43 -8.86 12.75
C VAL A 310 -6.44 -10.01 12.94
N MET A 311 -5.74 -10.38 11.86
CA MET A 311 -4.73 -11.43 11.88
C MET A 311 -3.58 -11.09 12.83
N ALA A 312 -2.97 -9.92 12.66
CA ALA A 312 -1.83 -9.50 13.45
C ALA A 312 -2.16 -9.48 14.95
N ARG A 313 -3.34 -8.97 15.31
CA ARG A 313 -3.84 -9.03 16.70
C ARG A 313 -4.03 -10.46 17.19
N SER A 314 -4.52 -11.37 16.35
CA SER A 314 -4.66 -12.80 16.71
C SER A 314 -3.30 -13.49 16.92
N LEU A 315 -2.24 -12.95 16.32
CA LEU A 315 -0.84 -13.40 16.48
C LEU A 315 -0.07 -12.59 17.54
N ASN A 316 -0.73 -11.70 18.28
CA ASN A 316 -0.11 -10.78 19.25
C ASN A 316 1.00 -9.88 18.65
N LEU A 317 0.84 -9.49 17.38
CA LEU A 317 1.70 -8.52 16.70
C LEU A 317 1.11 -7.12 16.81
N MET A 318 1.96 -6.11 16.97
CA MET A 318 1.58 -4.72 16.79
C MET A 318 1.31 -4.44 15.31
N VAL A 319 0.30 -3.63 15.00
CA VAL A 319 -0.03 -3.24 13.62
C VAL A 319 0.27 -1.77 13.40
N LEU A 320 1.03 -1.51 12.34
CA LEU A 320 1.32 -0.15 11.88
C LEU A 320 0.81 0.02 10.46
N ALA A 321 0.06 1.08 10.20
CA ALA A 321 -0.38 1.44 8.86
C ALA A 321 0.52 2.53 8.25
N GLU A 322 0.99 2.32 7.04
CA GLU A 322 1.90 3.24 6.34
C GLU A 322 1.17 4.15 5.36
N GLY A 323 1.78 5.29 5.02
CA GLY A 323 1.22 6.22 4.05
C GLY A 323 -0.09 6.87 4.51
N VAL A 324 -0.27 7.09 5.81
CA VAL A 324 -1.43 7.81 6.34
C VAL A 324 -1.29 9.31 6.08
N GLU A 325 -2.19 9.87 5.28
CA GLU A 325 -2.18 11.25 4.81
C GLU A 325 -3.40 12.06 5.26
N THR A 326 -4.50 11.41 5.68
CA THR A 326 -5.75 12.10 6.06
C THR A 326 -6.31 11.66 7.42
N GLU A 327 -7.00 12.58 8.11
CA GLU A 327 -7.71 12.28 9.37
C GLU A 327 -8.81 11.22 9.19
N ALA A 328 -9.37 11.13 7.98
CA ALA A 328 -10.34 10.10 7.60
C ALA A 328 -9.71 8.70 7.63
N GLN A 329 -8.50 8.54 7.08
CA GLN A 329 -7.75 7.28 7.18
C GLN A 329 -7.43 6.92 8.63
N VAL A 330 -6.99 7.89 9.46
CA VAL A 330 -6.78 7.68 10.90
C VAL A 330 -8.02 7.15 11.59
N SER A 331 -9.18 7.78 11.34
CA SER A 331 -10.46 7.40 11.95
C SER A 331 -10.88 5.98 11.52
N PHE A 332 -10.69 5.66 10.24
CA PHE A 332 -10.92 4.31 9.71
C PHE A 332 -10.04 3.27 10.41
N LEU A 333 -8.73 3.50 10.49
CA LEU A 333 -7.76 2.58 11.09
C LEU A 333 -8.01 2.39 12.59
N ARG A 334 -8.27 3.48 13.31
CA ARG A 334 -8.54 3.47 14.75
C ARG A 334 -9.83 2.72 15.09
N SER A 335 -10.90 2.91 14.32
CA SER A 335 -12.16 2.17 14.54
C SER A 335 -12.03 0.65 14.36
N ARG A 336 -10.99 0.20 13.65
CA ARG A 336 -10.63 -1.23 13.47
C ARG A 336 -9.55 -1.70 14.45
N ARG A 337 -9.13 -0.83 15.37
CA ARG A 337 -8.10 -1.08 16.38
C ARG A 337 -6.72 -1.37 15.77
N CYS A 338 -6.34 -0.63 14.74
CA CYS A 338 -4.94 -0.52 14.35
C CYS A 338 -4.17 0.20 15.47
N ASP A 339 -2.95 -0.26 15.80
CA ASP A 339 -2.21 0.23 16.97
C ASP A 339 -1.48 1.55 16.68
N ALA A 340 -0.88 1.64 15.49
CA ALA A 340 0.01 2.74 15.12
C ALA A 340 -0.15 3.15 13.64
N MET A 341 0.39 4.32 13.33
CA MET A 341 0.50 4.82 11.96
C MET A 341 1.85 5.46 11.69
N GLN A 342 2.18 5.53 10.41
CA GLN A 342 3.23 6.36 9.86
C GLN A 342 2.72 7.02 8.57
N GLY A 343 3.00 8.31 8.39
CA GLY A 343 2.62 9.00 7.16
C GLY A 343 2.67 10.51 7.25
N TYR A 344 2.40 11.16 6.12
CA TYR A 344 2.56 12.61 5.96
C TYR A 344 1.54 13.44 6.74
N LEU A 345 0.45 12.83 7.21
CA LEU A 345 -0.50 13.50 8.09
C LEU A 345 0.20 14.02 9.37
N PHE A 346 1.12 13.25 9.94
CA PHE A 346 1.87 13.66 11.12
C PHE A 346 3.17 14.37 10.75
N SER A 347 3.99 13.74 9.90
CA SER A 347 5.22 14.35 9.41
C SER A 347 5.74 13.65 8.17
N ARG A 348 6.34 14.44 7.27
CA ARG A 348 7.26 13.91 6.26
C ARG A 348 8.56 13.41 6.92
N PRO A 349 9.36 12.59 6.23
CA PRO A 349 10.72 12.27 6.67
C PRO A 349 11.57 13.54 6.80
N LEU A 350 12.33 13.64 7.88
CA LEU A 350 13.13 14.81 8.25
C LEU A 350 14.61 14.45 8.41
N SER A 351 15.53 15.41 8.23
CA SER A 351 16.92 15.20 8.65
C SER A 351 17.02 15.04 10.17
N ALA A 352 18.16 14.55 10.67
CA ALA A 352 18.36 14.40 12.12
C ALA A 352 18.16 15.73 12.88
N GLU A 353 18.65 16.84 12.32
CA GLU A 353 18.54 18.17 12.92
C GLU A 353 17.09 18.65 12.97
N ALA A 354 16.32 18.40 11.91
CA ALA A 354 14.92 18.78 11.84
C ALA A 354 14.01 17.84 12.66
N PHE A 355 14.44 16.60 12.90
CA PHE A 355 13.70 15.62 13.69
C PHE A 355 13.86 15.85 15.21
N ALA A 356 15.03 16.27 15.67
CA ALA A 356 15.34 16.45 17.09
C ALA A 356 14.33 17.31 17.88
N PRO A 357 13.78 18.42 17.36
CA PRO A 357 12.74 19.19 18.04
C PRO A 357 11.47 18.39 18.37
N LEU A 358 11.10 17.40 17.55
CA LEU A 358 9.93 16.56 17.81
C LEU A 358 10.15 15.68 19.06
N LEU A 359 11.39 15.27 19.32
CA LEU A 359 11.74 14.41 20.45
C LEU A 359 11.65 15.09 21.82
N LEU A 360 11.38 16.40 21.86
CA LEU A 360 11.11 17.15 23.10
C LEU A 360 9.74 16.83 23.71
N GLY A 361 8.87 16.08 23.01
CA GLY A 361 7.66 15.49 23.58
C GLY A 361 6.39 16.35 23.55
N ASN A 362 6.45 17.54 22.93
CA ASN A 362 5.27 18.43 22.82
C ASN A 362 4.40 18.15 21.59
N THR A 363 4.91 17.37 20.62
CA THR A 363 4.19 17.06 19.38
C THR A 363 3.41 15.77 19.52
N HIS A 364 2.10 15.85 19.32
CA HIS A 364 1.19 14.71 19.34
C HIS A 364 0.20 14.80 18.17
N LEU A 365 -0.26 13.64 17.70
CA LEU A 365 -1.35 13.60 16.73
C LEU A 365 -2.63 14.05 17.45
N SER A 366 -3.32 15.02 16.87
CA SER A 366 -4.63 15.43 17.35
C SER A 366 -5.62 14.31 17.05
N ILE A 367 -5.96 13.51 18.07
CA ILE A 367 -6.96 12.46 17.97
C ILE A 367 -8.31 13.08 18.31
N PHE A 368 -9.19 13.19 17.33
CA PHE A 368 -10.55 13.66 17.57
C PHE A 368 -11.36 12.62 18.35
N ASP A 369 -12.25 13.11 19.22
CA ASP A 369 -13.13 12.27 20.02
C ASP A 369 -13.95 11.32 19.14
N GLN A 370 -14.20 10.12 19.66
CA GLN A 370 -15.09 9.17 19.02
C GLN A 370 -16.49 9.79 18.85
N PRO A 371 -17.24 9.40 17.80
CA PRO A 371 -18.61 9.86 17.59
C PRO A 371 -19.41 9.72 18.88
N ARG A 372 -20.18 10.75 19.25
CA ARG A 372 -21.05 10.70 20.42
C ARG A 372 -21.95 9.46 20.34
N GLU A 373 -21.73 8.50 21.24
CA GLU A 373 -22.61 7.34 21.39
C GLU A 373 -24.05 7.88 21.53
N ASN A 374 -24.93 7.54 20.57
CA ASN A 374 -26.34 7.94 20.45
C ASN A 374 -26.70 9.13 19.54
N ALA A 375 -25.77 9.77 18.82
CA ALA A 375 -26.16 10.76 17.81
C ALA A 375 -26.75 10.10 16.55
N LYS A 376 -28.03 10.37 16.23
CA LYS A 376 -28.67 9.94 14.97
C LYS A 376 -28.07 10.73 13.81
N THR A 377 -27.08 10.16 13.16
CA THR A 377 -26.32 10.79 12.07
C THR A 377 -26.89 10.37 10.72
N LEU A 378 -27.25 11.37 9.92
CA LEU A 378 -27.77 11.24 8.56
C LEU A 378 -26.78 11.86 7.58
N LEU A 379 -26.35 11.10 6.57
CA LEU A 379 -25.60 11.64 5.44
C LEU A 379 -26.52 11.86 4.24
N LEU A 380 -26.49 13.06 3.70
CA LEU A 380 -27.12 13.44 2.45
C LEU A 380 -26.03 13.65 1.39
N LEU A 381 -26.14 12.96 0.26
CA LEU A 381 -25.23 13.07 -0.87
C LEU A 381 -26.01 13.44 -2.12
N ASP A 382 -25.72 14.60 -2.70
CA ASP A 382 -26.36 15.10 -3.92
C ASP A 382 -25.42 16.16 -4.54
N ASP A 383 -25.13 16.06 -5.83
CA ASP A 383 -24.24 17.00 -6.52
C ASP A 383 -24.86 18.39 -6.71
N GLU A 384 -26.17 18.55 -6.49
CA GLU A 384 -26.88 19.83 -6.52
C GLU A 384 -27.00 20.45 -5.11
N PRO A 385 -26.29 21.57 -4.81
CA PRO A 385 -26.33 22.19 -3.47
C PRO A 385 -27.72 22.67 -3.03
N ASN A 386 -28.59 23.00 -3.99
CA ASN A 386 -29.96 23.44 -3.72
C ASN A 386 -30.83 22.30 -3.17
N ILE A 387 -30.61 21.07 -3.64
CA ILE A 387 -31.30 19.88 -3.15
C ILE A 387 -30.84 19.57 -1.73
N LEU A 388 -29.53 19.58 -1.46
CA LEU A 388 -28.98 19.41 -0.11
C LEU A 388 -29.53 20.46 0.87
N THR A 389 -29.61 21.73 0.46
CA THR A 389 -30.16 22.82 1.28
C THR A 389 -31.64 22.56 1.61
N SER A 390 -32.42 22.09 0.63
CA SER A 390 -33.83 21.79 0.79
C SER A 390 -34.05 20.61 1.76
N LEU A 391 -33.32 19.51 1.58
CA LEU A 391 -33.37 18.34 2.45
C LEU A 391 -32.90 18.66 3.87
N THR A 392 -31.81 19.43 4.00
CA THR A 392 -31.29 19.86 5.32
C THR A 392 -32.31 20.72 6.05
N ARG A 393 -32.93 21.69 5.37
CA ARG A 393 -33.98 22.55 5.94
C ARG A 393 -35.21 21.74 6.37
N LEU A 394 -35.59 20.73 5.59
CA LEU A 394 -36.70 19.84 5.87
C LEU A 394 -36.47 19.02 7.15
N LEU A 395 -35.25 18.53 7.33
CA LEU A 395 -34.89 17.53 8.35
C LEU A 395 -34.26 18.13 9.61
N ARG A 396 -33.89 19.41 9.62
CA ARG A 396 -33.21 20.07 10.77
C ARG A 396 -33.94 19.95 12.12
N ARG A 397 -35.27 19.79 12.11
CA ARG A 397 -36.10 19.70 13.34
C ARG A 397 -36.30 18.28 13.84
N GLU A 398 -35.77 17.27 13.13
CA GLU A 398 -35.94 15.86 13.46
C GLU A 398 -34.89 15.32 14.47
N GLY A 399 -33.98 16.19 14.94
CA GLY A 399 -32.95 15.81 15.91
C GLY A 399 -31.81 14.97 15.32
N TYR A 400 -31.60 15.03 14.00
CA TYR A 400 -30.48 14.37 13.33
C TYR A 400 -29.24 15.27 13.32
N THR A 401 -28.07 14.63 13.41
CA THR A 401 -26.80 15.24 12.98
C THR A 401 -26.68 15.04 11.48
N ILE A 402 -26.94 16.10 10.70
CA ILE A 402 -26.96 16.03 9.24
C ILE A 402 -25.56 16.37 8.71
N MET A 403 -24.99 15.45 7.96
CA MET A 403 -23.82 15.66 7.11
C MET A 403 -24.31 15.79 5.67
N ALA A 404 -23.84 16.79 4.94
CA ALA A 404 -24.22 17.03 3.55
C ALA A 404 -22.98 17.08 2.68
N ALA A 405 -22.95 16.26 1.62
CA ALA A 405 -21.83 16.14 0.71
C ALA A 405 -22.29 16.36 -0.74
N THR A 406 -21.48 17.07 -1.53
CA THR A 406 -21.71 17.32 -2.96
C THR A 406 -20.95 16.37 -3.87
N SER A 407 -20.12 15.49 -3.31
CA SER A 407 -19.38 14.47 -4.05
C SER A 407 -19.22 13.19 -3.23
N SER A 408 -19.02 12.06 -3.92
CA SER A 408 -18.81 10.76 -3.29
C SER A 408 -17.54 10.74 -2.44
N THR A 409 -16.44 11.34 -2.90
CA THR A 409 -15.20 11.50 -2.12
C THR A 409 -15.44 12.23 -0.80
N GLN A 410 -16.13 13.38 -0.84
CA GLN A 410 -16.48 14.12 0.38
C GLN A 410 -17.37 13.27 1.31
N ALA A 411 -18.32 12.52 0.75
CA ALA A 411 -19.18 11.62 1.52
C ALA A 411 -18.39 10.50 2.22
N PHE A 412 -17.41 9.88 1.54
CA PHE A 412 -16.53 8.87 2.14
C PHE A 412 -15.64 9.46 3.25
N GLU A 413 -15.07 10.64 3.04
CA GLU A 413 -14.30 11.35 4.08
C GLU A 413 -15.14 11.64 5.33
N MET A 414 -16.38 12.12 5.15
CA MET A 414 -17.31 12.37 6.25
C MET A 414 -17.65 11.08 7.01
N LEU A 415 -17.95 9.98 6.30
CA LEU A 415 -18.29 8.70 6.91
C LEU A 415 -17.13 8.08 7.68
N ALA A 416 -15.90 8.24 7.19
CA ALA A 416 -14.71 7.74 7.85
C ALA A 416 -14.46 8.47 9.17
N ARG A 417 -14.71 9.79 9.22
CA ARG A 417 -14.62 10.61 10.45
C ARG A 417 -15.78 10.34 11.41
N GLN A 418 -17.00 10.27 10.88
CA GLN A 418 -18.22 10.06 11.65
C GLN A 418 -19.16 9.08 10.91
N PRO A 419 -19.30 7.84 11.41
CA PRO A 419 -20.21 6.87 10.81
C PRO A 419 -21.66 7.36 10.84
N ALA A 420 -22.35 7.28 9.70
CA ALA A 420 -23.78 7.56 9.60
C ALA A 420 -24.62 6.28 9.75
N GLN A 421 -25.76 6.38 10.42
CA GLN A 421 -26.70 5.26 10.51
C GLN A 421 -27.59 5.19 9.26
N VAL A 422 -27.88 6.33 8.64
CA VAL A 422 -28.65 6.42 7.41
C VAL A 422 -27.89 7.27 6.40
N VAL A 423 -27.83 6.80 5.16
CA VAL A 423 -27.26 7.50 4.02
C VAL A 423 -28.33 7.62 2.94
N ILE A 424 -28.51 8.83 2.41
CA ILE A 424 -29.36 9.10 1.26
C ILE A 424 -28.48 9.69 0.16
N SER A 425 -28.44 9.04 -1.00
CA SER A 425 -27.65 9.47 -2.15
C SER A 425 -28.54 9.77 -3.34
N ASP A 426 -28.26 10.84 -4.08
CA ASP A 426 -28.77 10.98 -5.43
C ASP A 426 -28.25 9.87 -6.34
N GLN A 427 -29.05 9.47 -7.32
CA GLN A 427 -28.71 8.42 -8.27
C GLN A 427 -27.74 8.88 -9.36
N ARG A 428 -27.90 10.11 -9.87
CA ARG A 428 -27.19 10.65 -11.03
C ARG A 428 -26.21 11.72 -10.61
N MET A 429 -24.99 11.29 -10.27
CA MET A 429 -23.89 12.21 -9.96
C MET A 429 -22.76 12.06 -11.01
N PRO A 430 -21.95 13.10 -11.27
CA PRO A 430 -20.99 13.13 -12.37
C PRO A 430 -19.89 12.06 -12.30
N ASP A 431 -19.33 11.82 -11.10
CA ASP A 431 -18.15 10.96 -10.93
C ASP A 431 -18.48 9.51 -10.61
N MET A 432 -19.57 9.28 -9.87
CA MET A 432 -19.98 7.96 -9.38
C MET A 432 -21.49 7.93 -9.22
N SER A 433 -22.17 6.90 -9.75
CA SER A 433 -23.62 6.78 -9.52
C SER A 433 -23.96 6.53 -8.05
N GLY A 434 -25.14 6.97 -7.60
CA GLY A 434 -25.61 6.71 -6.23
C GLY A 434 -25.67 5.22 -5.91
N THR A 435 -26.14 4.40 -6.84
CA THR A 435 -26.13 2.93 -6.72
C THR A 435 -24.75 2.35 -6.51
N GLU A 436 -23.72 2.87 -7.19
CA GLU A 436 -22.34 2.40 -7.03
C GLU A 436 -21.79 2.83 -5.67
N PHE A 437 -21.98 4.10 -5.29
CA PHE A 437 -21.61 4.61 -3.98
C PHE A 437 -22.22 3.76 -2.85
N LEU A 438 -23.53 3.54 -2.88
CA LEU A 438 -24.24 2.74 -1.86
C LEU A 438 -23.78 1.27 -1.83
N SER A 439 -23.39 0.70 -2.98
CA SER A 439 -22.79 -0.63 -3.04
C SER A 439 -21.44 -0.70 -2.30
N ARG A 440 -20.59 0.33 -2.43
CA ARG A 440 -19.35 0.44 -1.67
C ARG A 440 -19.61 0.68 -0.18
N ILE A 441 -20.59 1.53 0.17
CA ILE A 441 -21.04 1.74 1.55
C ILE A 441 -21.48 0.44 2.21
N ARG A 442 -22.18 -0.45 1.49
CA ARG A 442 -22.56 -1.75 2.05
C ARG A 442 -21.35 -2.58 2.49
N GLN A 443 -20.26 -2.53 1.74
CA GLN A 443 -19.06 -3.32 2.07
C GLN A 443 -18.25 -2.66 3.20
N LEU A 444 -18.12 -1.33 3.17
CA LEU A 444 -17.33 -0.56 4.14
C LEU A 444 -18.05 -0.34 5.48
N TYR A 445 -19.37 -0.14 5.42
CA TYR A 445 -20.26 0.20 6.54
C TYR A 445 -21.53 -0.67 6.47
N PRO A 446 -21.44 -1.98 6.78
CA PRO A 446 -22.53 -2.93 6.57
C PRO A 446 -23.80 -2.58 7.37
N ASN A 447 -23.63 -1.93 8.53
CA ASN A 447 -24.71 -1.55 9.45
C ASN A 447 -25.41 -0.22 9.08
N THR A 448 -24.99 0.45 8.00
CA THR A 448 -25.60 1.69 7.53
C THR A 448 -26.79 1.37 6.62
N ILE A 449 -27.94 2.00 6.90
CA ILE A 449 -29.11 1.93 6.02
C ILE A 449 -28.87 2.84 4.81
N ARG A 450 -29.09 2.30 3.62
CA ARG A 450 -28.71 2.89 2.33
C ARG A 450 -29.97 3.21 1.53
N MET A 451 -30.23 4.49 1.27
CA MET A 451 -31.38 4.95 0.51
C MET A 451 -30.93 5.73 -0.72
N VAL A 452 -31.67 5.62 -1.82
CA VAL A 452 -31.38 6.37 -3.06
C VAL A 452 -32.52 7.34 -3.38
N LEU A 453 -32.18 8.56 -3.77
CA LEU A 453 -33.08 9.55 -4.36
C LEU A 453 -32.94 9.48 -5.89
N THR A 454 -34.06 9.36 -6.59
CA THR A 454 -34.09 9.08 -8.03
C THR A 454 -35.19 9.87 -8.73
N GLY A 455 -34.94 10.31 -9.96
CA GLY A 455 -35.99 10.83 -10.83
C GLY A 455 -36.82 9.71 -11.47
N TYR A 456 -38.00 10.02 -11.99
CA TYR A 456 -38.93 9.05 -12.59
C TYR A 456 -38.37 8.18 -13.74
N THR A 457 -37.17 8.47 -14.25
CA THR A 457 -36.59 7.80 -15.44
C THR A 457 -35.54 6.71 -15.13
N ASP A 458 -35.26 6.40 -13.85
CA ASP A 458 -34.10 5.54 -13.48
C ASP A 458 -34.45 4.10 -13.02
N LEU A 459 -35.68 3.64 -13.26
CA LEU A 459 -36.24 2.38 -12.72
C LEU A 459 -35.42 1.11 -13.04
N GLU A 460 -34.83 0.99 -14.24
CA GLU A 460 -34.07 -0.20 -14.62
C GLU A 460 -32.74 -0.33 -13.84
N SER A 461 -32.05 0.78 -13.59
CA SER A 461 -30.76 0.80 -12.86
C SER A 461 -30.93 0.44 -11.37
N ILE A 462 -32.08 0.77 -10.80
CA ILE A 462 -32.40 0.58 -9.38
C ILE A 462 -32.80 -0.86 -9.08
N THR A 463 -33.53 -1.49 -10.00
CA THR A 463 -34.02 -2.87 -9.83
C THR A 463 -32.85 -3.85 -9.61
N GLY A 464 -31.76 -3.69 -10.36
CA GLY A 464 -30.56 -4.50 -10.19
C GLY A 464 -29.85 -4.29 -8.84
N ALA A 465 -29.85 -3.07 -8.31
CA ALA A 465 -29.21 -2.74 -7.04
C ALA A 465 -30.01 -3.20 -5.82
N ILE A 466 -31.35 -3.17 -5.90
CA ILE A 466 -32.25 -3.75 -4.88
C ILE A 466 -32.06 -5.25 -4.80
N ASN A 467 -32.08 -5.95 -5.94
CA ASN A 467 -31.92 -7.41 -5.97
C ASN A 467 -30.55 -7.85 -5.46
N ARG A 468 -29.52 -7.03 -5.66
CA ARG A 468 -28.20 -7.27 -5.09
C ARG A 468 -28.10 -6.87 -3.63
N GLY A 469 -29.13 -6.24 -3.02
CA GLY A 469 -29.18 -5.79 -1.62
C GLY A 469 -28.34 -4.56 -1.31
N ALA A 470 -27.89 -3.81 -2.33
CA ALA A 470 -27.08 -2.60 -2.14
C ALA A 470 -27.91 -1.45 -1.56
N ILE A 471 -29.20 -1.44 -1.84
CA ILE A 471 -30.14 -0.37 -1.47
C ILE A 471 -31.25 -0.97 -0.61
N TYR A 472 -31.55 -0.31 0.51
CA TYR A 472 -32.69 -0.64 1.35
C TYR A 472 -34.00 -0.10 0.75
N LYS A 473 -33.99 1.17 0.31
CA LYS A 473 -35.17 1.84 -0.21
C LYS A 473 -34.83 2.90 -1.24
N PHE A 474 -35.71 3.12 -2.21
CA PHE A 474 -35.62 4.25 -3.13
C PHE A 474 -36.73 5.26 -2.84
N LEU A 475 -36.43 6.53 -3.14
CA LEU A 475 -37.25 7.70 -2.92
C LEU A 475 -37.30 8.50 -4.23
N THR A 476 -38.45 9.07 -4.57
CA THR A 476 -38.64 9.78 -5.85
C THR A 476 -38.42 11.29 -5.72
N LYS A 477 -37.85 11.91 -6.76
CA LYS A 477 -37.80 13.37 -6.97
C LYS A 477 -38.93 13.81 -7.95
N PRO A 478 -39.73 14.85 -7.63
CA PRO A 478 -39.82 15.54 -6.34
C PRO A 478 -40.44 14.64 -5.26
N TRP A 479 -40.09 14.87 -3.99
CA TRP A 479 -40.57 14.10 -2.84
C TRP A 479 -41.74 14.81 -2.13
N ASP A 480 -42.54 14.02 -1.41
CA ASP A 480 -43.48 14.52 -0.41
C ASP A 480 -42.76 14.67 0.95
N ASP A 481 -42.92 15.82 1.60
CA ASP A 481 -42.19 16.19 2.81
C ASP A 481 -42.51 15.27 4.00
N ASP A 482 -43.78 14.90 4.18
CA ASP A 482 -44.22 14.06 5.30
C ASP A 482 -43.86 12.60 5.08
N GLN A 483 -44.04 12.12 3.85
CA GLN A 483 -43.61 10.78 3.46
C GLN A 483 -42.10 10.62 3.66
N LEU A 484 -41.29 11.58 3.20
CA LEU A 484 -39.83 11.52 3.33
C LEU A 484 -39.39 11.46 4.80
N ARG A 485 -39.98 12.26 5.68
CA ARG A 485 -39.68 12.22 7.13
C ARG A 485 -39.98 10.85 7.72
N GLU A 486 -41.15 10.28 7.44
CA GLU A 486 -41.53 8.98 7.99
C GLU A 486 -40.61 7.86 7.49
N GLN A 487 -40.22 7.91 6.22
CA GLN A 487 -39.29 6.95 5.63
C GLN A 487 -37.90 6.99 6.28
N ILE A 488 -37.40 8.19 6.59
CA ILE A 488 -36.12 8.34 7.29
C ILE A 488 -36.23 7.88 8.75
N ARG A 489 -37.34 8.16 9.44
CA ARG A 489 -37.58 7.65 10.81
C ARG A 489 -37.62 6.13 10.85
N GLU A 490 -38.27 5.50 9.87
CA GLU A 490 -38.26 4.04 9.69
C GLU A 490 -36.84 3.50 9.50
N ALA A 491 -36.04 4.12 8.62
CA ALA A 491 -34.65 3.76 8.40
C ALA A 491 -33.81 3.82 9.71
N PHE A 492 -33.98 4.87 10.52
CA PHE A 492 -33.28 4.96 11.81
C PHE A 492 -33.75 3.92 12.84
N ARG A 493 -35.04 3.54 12.83
CA ARG A 493 -35.54 2.44 13.68
C ARG A 493 -34.86 1.12 13.30
N MET A 494 -34.78 0.81 12.01
CA MET A 494 -34.11 -0.40 11.54
C MET A 494 -32.60 -0.40 11.77
N ALA A 495 -31.92 0.75 11.60
CA ALA A 495 -30.50 0.86 11.91
C ALA A 495 -30.21 0.50 13.37
N LYS A 496 -31.12 0.86 14.29
CA LYS A 496 -31.03 0.48 15.70
C LYS A 496 -31.20 -1.03 15.91
N ASP A 497 -32.12 -1.66 15.19
CA ASP A 497 -32.34 -3.12 15.27
C ASP A 497 -31.12 -3.91 14.76
N LEU A 498 -30.52 -3.48 13.64
CA LEU A 498 -29.28 -4.06 13.11
C LEU A 498 -28.11 -3.94 14.10
N GLN A 499 -28.00 -2.81 14.80
CA GLN A 499 -26.97 -2.61 15.83
C GLN A 499 -27.23 -3.45 17.09
N GLY A 500 -28.50 -3.69 17.43
CA GLY A 500 -28.91 -4.55 18.54
C GLY A 500 -28.63 -6.03 18.30
N ALA A 501 -28.81 -6.52 17.06
CA ALA A 501 -28.60 -7.93 16.70
C ALA A 501 -27.12 -8.37 16.69
N VAL A 502 -26.16 -7.43 16.62
CA VAL A 502 -24.71 -7.71 16.57
C VAL A 502 -24.07 -7.76 17.98
N ARG A 503 -24.84 -7.51 19.06
CA ARG A 503 -24.39 -7.73 20.44
C ARG A 503 -24.99 -9.02 21.02
N PRO A 504 -24.41 -10.22 20.79
CA PRO A 504 -24.63 -11.35 21.69
C PRO A 504 -23.66 -11.24 22.89
N ASP A 505 -24.23 -11.32 24.11
CA ASP A 505 -23.60 -11.56 25.41
C ASP A 505 -22.23 -10.92 25.71
N SER A 506 -22.26 -9.73 26.32
CA SER A 506 -21.24 -9.29 27.29
C SER A 506 -21.83 -9.09 28.69
N ALA A 507 -22.86 -9.87 29.02
CA ALA A 507 -23.55 -9.82 30.30
C ALA A 507 -23.49 -11.16 31.06
N GLU A 508 -22.32 -11.78 31.14
CA GLU A 508 -22.02 -12.71 32.24
C GLU A 508 -20.61 -12.41 32.77
N ARG A 509 -20.55 -11.65 33.86
CA ARG A 509 -19.48 -11.73 34.86
C ARG A 509 -19.91 -12.76 35.90
N PRO A 510 -18.97 -13.55 36.41
CA PRO A 510 -18.45 -13.24 37.75
C PRO A 510 -17.12 -12.51 37.72
#